data_AF-A0A1D2A3T4-F1
#
_entry.id   AF-A0A1D2A3T4-F1
#
_cell.length_a   1.000
_cell.length_b   1.000
_cell.length_c   1.000
_cell.angle_alpha   90.00
_cell.angle_beta   90.00
_cell.angle_gamma   90.00
#
_symmetry.space_group_name_H-M   'P 1'
#
loop_
_entity.id
_entity.type
_entity.pdbx_description
1 polymer ?
#
loop_
_entity_poly.entity_id
_entity_poly.type
_entity_poly.pdbx_seq_one_letter_code
_entity_poly.pdbx_strand_id
1 'polypeptide(L)'
;MSASHLDADVTIDAASCDPAVIWTEGVRHLLSEGLGPARFQAATRRLRVPPLTTCLRVNSARASPADLLRLLRGAAEAQGTPEAALPRLHPLIPEAILIPGSGPHSVDYSAAEGREVVIVRKAGEAVLRGADVFVPGVLATTPGLCPGDVVVVSIALERPGSERYGISRGYRLGSDPGLEASAPPRVRVGLGRCLLSRADMFRHERGVGVALVARVYRPGAPACAVPPGTAMLQNLPSLVAAAALDPAPGSRVLDMCAA
;
A
#
# COMPACT_ATOMS: atom_id res chain seq x y z
N MET A 1 25.10 31.56 -23.53
CA MET A 1 24.00 32.35 -22.98
C MET A 1 22.73 31.53 -23.15
N SER A 2 22.44 30.71 -22.15
CA SER A 2 21.32 30.90 -21.21
C SER A 2 20.12 30.06 -21.64
N ALA A 3 20.06 28.86 -21.08
CA ALA A 3 18.85 28.07 -20.95
C ALA A 3 17.76 28.91 -20.28
N SER A 4 16.54 28.85 -20.80
CA SER A 4 15.35 29.35 -20.09
C SER A 4 14.28 28.27 -20.14
N HIS A 5 14.18 27.60 -18.99
CA HIS A 5 12.96 27.16 -18.32
C HIS A 5 11.75 26.86 -19.20
N LEU A 6 11.60 25.58 -19.54
CA LEU A 6 10.28 24.97 -19.63
C LEU A 6 9.80 24.69 -18.20
N ASP A 7 9.05 25.65 -17.65
CA ASP A 7 8.13 25.40 -16.56
C ASP A 7 7.10 24.37 -17.05
N ALA A 8 7.35 23.11 -16.71
CA ALA A 8 6.31 22.10 -16.74
C ALA A 8 5.51 22.28 -15.45
N ASP A 9 4.45 23.09 -15.54
CA ASP A 9 3.37 23.10 -14.56
C ASP A 9 2.90 21.65 -14.35
N VAL A 10 3.31 21.08 -13.22
CA VAL A 10 2.81 19.77 -12.77
C VAL A 10 1.45 20.03 -12.14
N THR A 11 0.42 20.06 -12.98
CA THR A 11 -0.97 20.00 -12.52
C THR A 11 -1.21 18.60 -11.98
N ILE A 12 -1.04 18.42 -10.67
CA ILE A 12 -1.47 17.21 -9.96
C ILE A 12 -2.99 17.22 -10.00
N ASP A 13 -3.57 16.36 -10.83
CA ASP A 13 -5.01 16.12 -10.79
C ASP A 13 -5.38 15.51 -9.44
N ALA A 14 -5.89 16.35 -8.54
CA ALA A 14 -6.31 16.01 -7.17
C ALA A 14 -7.43 14.95 -7.12
N ALA A 15 -7.97 14.54 -8.27
CA ALA A 15 -8.95 13.48 -8.41
C ALA A 15 -8.36 12.08 -8.61
N SER A 16 -7.07 11.95 -8.96
CA SER A 16 -6.48 10.65 -9.35
C SER A 16 -5.41 10.14 -8.38
N CYS A 17 -5.45 8.84 -8.07
CA CYS A 17 -4.38 8.15 -7.35
C CYS A 17 -3.22 7.80 -8.31
N ASP A 18 -2.61 8.81 -8.96
CA ASP A 18 -1.46 8.61 -9.86
C ASP A 18 -0.23 9.42 -9.41
N PRO A 19 0.46 8.99 -8.34
CA PRO A 19 1.71 9.63 -7.94
C PRO A 19 2.77 9.44 -9.04
N ALA A 20 3.39 10.54 -9.48
CA ALA A 20 4.55 10.45 -10.34
C ALA A 20 5.74 9.85 -9.58
N VAL A 21 6.32 8.76 -10.11
CA VAL A 21 7.65 8.31 -9.69
C VAL A 21 8.66 9.33 -10.20
N ILE A 22 9.35 9.99 -9.27
CA ILE A 22 10.39 10.96 -9.56
C ILE A 22 11.74 10.26 -9.42
N TRP A 23 12.52 10.29 -10.49
CA TRP A 23 13.88 9.77 -10.53
C TRP A 23 14.85 10.94 -10.49
N THR A 24 15.96 10.80 -9.77
CA THR A 24 17.11 11.69 -9.96
C THR A 24 17.70 11.46 -11.35
N GLU A 25 18.32 12.49 -11.93
CA GLU A 25 18.80 12.42 -13.32
C GLU A 25 19.77 11.26 -13.55
N GLY A 26 20.74 11.06 -12.64
CA GLY A 26 21.69 9.95 -12.74
C GLY A 26 21.02 8.57 -12.69
N VAL A 27 19.99 8.38 -11.85
CA VAL A 27 19.25 7.10 -11.78
C VAL A 27 18.40 6.90 -13.02
N ARG A 28 17.76 7.96 -13.51
CA ARG A 28 16.97 7.93 -14.76
C ARG A 28 17.86 7.52 -15.93
N HIS A 29 19.03 8.13 -16.08
CA HIS A 29 19.99 7.82 -17.12
C HIS A 29 20.40 6.34 -17.06
N LEU A 30 20.89 5.90 -15.90
CA LEU A 30 21.34 4.52 -15.69
C LEU A 30 20.25 3.49 -16.01
N LEU A 31 19.04 3.69 -15.51
CA LEU A 31 17.92 2.76 -15.73
C LEU A 31 17.41 2.80 -17.18
N SER A 32 17.40 3.98 -17.80
CA SER A 32 16.96 4.14 -19.19
C SER A 32 17.96 3.50 -20.16
N GLU A 33 19.26 3.62 -19.92
CA GLU A 33 20.29 2.94 -20.71
C GLU A 33 20.24 1.42 -20.52
N GLY A 34 20.18 0.94 -19.27
CA GLY A 34 20.24 -0.49 -18.96
C GLY A 34 18.98 -1.27 -19.37
N LEU A 35 17.79 -0.67 -19.28
CA LEU A 35 16.53 -1.33 -19.63
C LEU A 35 16.08 -1.03 -21.06
N GLY A 36 16.60 0.04 -21.67
CA GLY A 36 16.06 0.66 -22.87
C GLY A 36 14.86 1.60 -22.55
N PRO A 37 14.65 2.68 -23.33
CA PRO A 37 13.68 3.73 -23.01
C PRO A 37 12.23 3.22 -22.83
N ALA A 38 11.78 2.31 -23.71
CA ALA A 38 10.42 1.79 -23.67
C ALA A 38 10.15 0.95 -22.41
N ARG A 39 11.08 0.06 -22.05
CA ARG A 39 10.96 -0.79 -20.85
C ARG A 39 11.09 0.04 -19.58
N PHE A 40 11.98 1.03 -19.55
CA PHE A 40 12.11 1.97 -18.45
C PHE A 40 10.80 2.75 -18.21
N GLN A 41 10.18 3.27 -19.27
CA GLN A 41 8.91 3.97 -19.18
C GLN A 41 7.78 3.04 -18.67
N ALA A 42 7.70 1.83 -19.20
CA ALA A 42 6.72 0.84 -18.76
C ALA A 42 6.91 0.43 -17.29
N ALA A 43 8.15 0.22 -16.84
CA ALA A 43 8.49 -0.08 -15.45
C ALA A 43 8.13 1.07 -14.52
N THR A 44 8.50 2.30 -14.89
CA THR A 44 8.18 3.52 -14.12
C THR A 44 6.68 3.69 -13.94
N ARG A 45 5.86 3.41 -14.96
CA ARG A 45 4.39 3.42 -14.84
C ARG A 45 3.89 2.32 -13.90
N ARG A 46 4.42 1.10 -14.01
CA ARG A 46 3.99 -0.03 -13.17
C ARG A 46 4.35 0.11 -11.69
N LEU A 47 5.44 0.80 -11.36
CA LEU A 47 5.84 1.06 -9.96
C LEU A 47 4.83 1.92 -9.18
N ARG A 48 3.92 2.60 -9.87
CA ARG A 48 2.84 3.41 -9.27
C ARG A 48 1.66 2.58 -8.79
N VAL A 49 1.56 1.35 -9.27
CA VAL A 49 0.42 0.46 -9.03
C VAL A 49 0.86 -0.61 -8.03
N PRO A 50 0.13 -0.81 -6.90
CA PRO A 50 0.44 -1.90 -6.00
C PRO A 50 0.24 -3.25 -6.71
N PRO A 51 0.96 -4.31 -6.30
CA PRO A 51 0.69 -5.66 -6.82
C PRO A 51 -0.78 -6.05 -6.64
N LEU A 52 -1.47 -6.37 -7.73
CA LEU A 52 -2.87 -6.82 -7.72
C LEU A 52 -3.00 -8.31 -7.40
N THR A 53 -2.00 -8.91 -6.77
CA THR A 53 -2.04 -10.30 -6.34
C THR A 53 -1.30 -10.40 -5.02
N THR A 54 -2.03 -10.70 -3.97
CA THR A 54 -1.46 -10.99 -2.65
C THR A 54 -0.89 -12.41 -2.71
N CYS A 55 0.31 -12.60 -2.18
CA CYS A 55 0.96 -13.91 -2.13
C CYS A 55 1.17 -14.31 -0.66
N LEU A 56 0.72 -15.51 -0.33
CA LEU A 56 0.93 -16.14 0.97
C LEU A 56 1.87 -17.33 0.80
N ARG A 57 2.91 -17.39 1.64
CA ARG A 57 3.70 -18.60 1.84
C ARG A 57 3.07 -19.42 2.95
N VAL A 58 2.62 -20.62 2.63
CA VAL A 58 2.10 -21.60 3.58
C VAL A 58 3.24 -22.12 4.45
N ASN A 59 3.01 -22.16 5.75
CA ASN A 59 3.90 -22.84 6.69
C ASN A 59 3.55 -24.34 6.70
N SER A 60 4.23 -25.12 5.86
CA SER A 60 4.01 -26.56 5.73
C SER A 60 4.28 -27.35 7.00
N ALA A 61 4.99 -26.79 7.99
CA ALA A 61 5.17 -27.40 9.30
C ALA A 61 3.92 -27.30 10.19
N ARG A 62 2.93 -26.47 9.83
CA ARG A 62 1.72 -26.22 10.64
C ARG A 62 0.41 -26.38 9.88
N ALA A 63 0.42 -26.31 8.55
CA ALA A 63 -0.78 -26.43 7.74
C ALA A 63 -0.48 -26.99 6.35
N SER A 64 -1.48 -27.67 5.78
CA SER A 64 -1.47 -28.08 4.38
C SER A 64 -1.85 -26.90 3.47
N PRO A 65 -1.15 -26.68 2.35
CA PRO A 65 -1.55 -25.69 1.35
C PRO A 65 -2.98 -25.90 0.84
N ALA A 66 -3.42 -27.15 0.68
CA ALA A 66 -4.76 -27.47 0.21
C ALA A 66 -5.85 -27.08 1.22
N ASP A 67 -5.60 -27.31 2.52
CA ASP A 67 -6.56 -26.96 3.57
C ASP A 67 -6.67 -25.46 3.74
N LEU A 68 -5.54 -24.74 3.71
CA LEU A 68 -5.56 -23.28 3.77
C LEU A 68 -6.21 -22.68 2.53
N LEU A 69 -5.97 -23.24 1.35
CA LEU A 69 -6.66 -22.83 0.13
C LEU A 69 -8.17 -23.00 0.26
N ARG A 70 -8.65 -24.15 0.76
CA ARG A 70 -10.08 -24.42 0.95
C ARG A 70 -10.73 -23.42 1.90
N LEU A 71 -10.06 -23.12 3.01
CA LEU A 71 -10.49 -22.11 3.98
C LEU A 71 -10.61 -20.72 3.33
N LEU A 72 -9.58 -20.30 2.59
CA LEU A 72 -9.55 -19.00 1.92
C LEU A 72 -10.60 -18.89 0.81
N ARG A 73 -10.79 -19.95 0.01
CA ARG A 73 -11.82 -20.00 -1.03
C ARG A 73 -13.21 -19.92 -0.43
N GLY A 74 -13.50 -20.70 0.61
CA GLY A 74 -14.80 -20.64 1.29
C GLY A 74 -15.12 -19.27 1.88
N ALA A 75 -14.12 -18.59 2.46
CA ALA A 75 -14.28 -17.22 2.93
C ALA A 75 -14.52 -16.21 1.80
N ALA A 76 -13.83 -16.38 0.66
CA ALA A 76 -14.00 -15.51 -0.51
C ALA A 76 -15.36 -15.73 -1.20
N GLU A 77 -15.81 -16.98 -1.32
CA GLU A 77 -17.12 -17.36 -1.86
C GLU A 77 -18.26 -16.82 -0.99
N ALA A 78 -18.12 -16.89 0.34
CA ALA A 78 -19.09 -16.30 1.28
C ALA A 78 -19.21 -14.78 1.14
N GLN A 79 -18.18 -14.11 0.60
CA GLN A 79 -18.19 -12.68 0.29
C GLN A 79 -18.67 -12.37 -1.14
N GLY A 80 -19.12 -13.39 -1.90
CA GLY A 80 -19.58 -13.22 -3.28
C GLY A 80 -18.44 -12.98 -4.28
N THR A 81 -17.22 -13.41 -3.97
CA THR A 81 -16.06 -13.25 -4.85
C THR A 81 -16.24 -14.11 -6.11
N PRO A 82 -16.07 -13.56 -7.33
CA PRO A 82 -16.19 -14.33 -8.57
C PRO A 82 -15.04 -15.34 -8.70
N GLU A 83 -15.30 -16.45 -9.40
CA GLU A 83 -14.33 -17.57 -9.59
C GLU A 83 -12.94 -17.10 -10.05
N ALA A 84 -12.87 -16.14 -10.98
CA ALA A 84 -11.62 -15.60 -11.51
C ALA A 84 -10.76 -14.86 -10.46
N ALA A 85 -11.38 -14.40 -9.37
CA ALA A 85 -10.73 -13.71 -8.26
C ALA A 85 -10.55 -14.59 -7.02
N LEU A 86 -10.91 -15.88 -7.08
CA LEU A 86 -10.73 -16.79 -5.97
C LEU A 86 -9.24 -17.13 -5.76
N PRO A 87 -8.85 -17.41 -4.49
CA PRO A 87 -7.53 -17.93 -4.17
C PRO A 87 -7.19 -19.18 -5.00
N ARG A 88 -5.93 -19.28 -5.40
CA ARG A 88 -5.37 -20.41 -6.14
C ARG A 88 -3.94 -20.71 -5.71
N LEU A 89 -3.51 -21.96 -5.88
CA LEU A 89 -2.11 -22.33 -5.71
C LEU A 89 -1.29 -21.84 -6.90
N HIS A 90 -0.02 -21.51 -6.67
CA HIS A 90 0.93 -21.30 -7.74
C HIS A 90 1.27 -22.65 -8.40
N PRO A 91 1.32 -22.74 -9.74
CA PRO A 91 1.48 -24.03 -10.43
C PRO A 91 2.85 -24.69 -10.20
N LEU A 92 3.87 -23.91 -9.85
CA LEU A 92 5.26 -24.39 -9.66
C LEU A 92 5.77 -24.28 -8.22
N ILE A 93 5.05 -23.58 -7.34
CA ILE A 93 5.50 -23.34 -5.95
C ILE A 93 4.36 -23.79 -5.04
N PRO A 94 4.38 -25.05 -4.57
CA PRO A 94 3.25 -25.69 -3.88
C PRO A 94 2.82 -24.97 -2.60
N GLU A 95 3.74 -24.29 -1.92
CA GLU A 95 3.48 -23.51 -0.71
C GLU A 95 2.99 -22.08 -0.99
N ALA A 96 2.88 -21.66 -2.25
CA ALA A 96 2.43 -20.32 -2.60
C ALA A 96 0.93 -20.30 -2.91
N ILE A 97 0.16 -19.57 -2.09
CA ILE A 97 -1.24 -19.24 -2.40
C ILE A 97 -1.29 -17.81 -2.96
N LEU A 98 -1.86 -17.68 -4.16
CA LEU A 98 -2.10 -16.42 -4.84
C LEU A 98 -3.54 -16.00 -4.62
N ILE A 99 -3.75 -14.78 -4.17
CA ILE A 99 -5.07 -14.19 -3.97
C ILE A 99 -5.19 -12.97 -4.89
N PRO A 100 -5.94 -13.07 -5.99
CA PRO A 100 -6.15 -11.95 -6.89
C PRO A 100 -6.82 -10.76 -6.19
N GLY A 101 -6.32 -9.57 -6.46
CA GLY A 101 -6.94 -8.29 -6.09
C GLY A 101 -7.49 -7.57 -7.32
N SER A 102 -7.95 -6.34 -7.12
CA SER A 102 -8.55 -5.50 -8.16
C SER A 102 -8.30 -4.03 -7.93
N GLY A 103 -8.37 -3.24 -9.00
CA GLY A 103 -8.25 -1.79 -9.00
C GLY A 103 -7.55 -1.27 -10.25
N PRO A 104 -7.46 0.05 -10.43
CA PRO A 104 -8.03 1.08 -9.55
C PRO A 104 -9.56 1.13 -9.62
N HIS A 105 -10.21 1.42 -8.49
CA HIS A 105 -11.65 1.62 -8.36
C HIS A 105 -11.93 3.11 -8.13
N SER A 106 -13.02 3.61 -8.71
CA SER A 106 -13.54 4.93 -8.39
C SER A 106 -14.07 4.95 -6.95
N VAL A 107 -13.68 5.98 -6.19
CA VAL A 107 -14.14 6.20 -4.82
C VAL A 107 -14.86 7.53 -4.77
N ASP A 108 -16.09 7.54 -4.26
CA ASP A 108 -16.84 8.77 -4.02
C ASP A 108 -16.38 9.39 -2.69
N TYR A 109 -15.58 10.45 -2.78
CA TYR A 109 -15.05 11.14 -1.60
C TYR A 109 -16.03 12.10 -0.93
N SER A 110 -17.20 12.35 -1.51
CA SER A 110 -18.18 13.29 -0.96
C SER A 110 -18.70 12.88 0.42
N ALA A 111 -18.75 11.57 0.69
CA ALA A 111 -19.18 10.99 1.97
C ALA A 111 -18.31 11.40 3.18
N ALA A 112 -17.10 11.91 2.95
CA ALA A 112 -16.23 12.40 4.02
C ALA A 112 -16.56 13.83 4.45
N GLU A 113 -17.37 14.58 3.69
CA GLU A 113 -17.73 15.97 3.99
C GLU A 113 -16.50 16.87 4.21
N GLY A 114 -15.44 16.65 3.43
CA GLY A 114 -14.18 17.40 3.54
C GLY A 114 -13.28 16.98 4.71
N ARG A 115 -13.66 15.99 5.51
CA ARG A 115 -12.79 15.41 6.55
C ARG A 115 -11.70 14.55 5.93
N GLU A 116 -10.48 14.69 6.43
CA GLU A 116 -9.30 14.01 5.90
C GLU A 116 -8.36 13.55 7.02
N VAL A 117 -7.73 12.41 6.78
CA VAL A 117 -6.60 11.88 7.54
C VAL A 117 -5.45 11.67 6.57
N VAL A 118 -4.34 12.36 6.82
CA VAL A 118 -3.11 12.25 6.04
C VAL A 118 -2.13 11.32 6.75
N ILE A 119 -1.60 10.35 6.03
CA ILE A 119 -0.69 9.32 6.51
C ILE A 119 0.68 9.42 5.85
N VAL A 120 1.71 8.89 6.51
CA VAL A 120 3.06 8.80 5.93
C VAL A 120 3.12 7.81 4.77
N ARG A 121 4.11 7.98 3.88
CA ARG A 121 4.30 7.11 2.70
C ARG A 121 4.32 5.63 3.03
N LYS A 122 5.10 5.20 4.03
CA LYS A 122 5.21 3.78 4.44
C LYS A 122 3.86 3.19 4.88
N ALA A 123 3.05 3.96 5.60
CA ALA A 123 1.70 3.54 5.97
C ALA A 123 0.78 3.49 4.75
N GLY A 124 0.92 4.44 3.83
CA GLY A 124 0.26 4.44 2.53
C GLY A 124 0.51 3.18 1.71
N GLU A 125 1.77 2.76 1.61
CA GLU A 125 2.15 1.51 0.93
C GLU A 125 1.47 0.28 1.56
N ALA A 126 1.37 0.24 2.90
CA ALA A 126 0.65 -0.82 3.59
C ALA A 126 -0.86 -0.78 3.33
N VAL A 127 -1.48 0.42 3.32
CA VAL A 127 -2.91 0.61 3.01
C VAL A 127 -3.24 0.19 1.59
N LEU A 128 -2.38 0.52 0.62
CA LEU A 128 -2.49 0.07 -0.78
C LEU A 128 -2.39 -1.46 -0.91
N ARG A 129 -1.72 -2.12 0.05
CA ARG A 129 -1.66 -3.59 0.18
C ARG A 129 -2.70 -4.17 1.15
N GLY A 130 -3.68 -3.39 1.56
CA GLY A 130 -4.88 -3.89 2.24
C GLY A 130 -4.92 -3.68 3.75
N ALA A 131 -3.90 -3.04 4.32
CA ALA A 131 -3.90 -2.70 5.74
C ALA A 131 -4.92 -1.60 6.08
N ASP A 132 -5.29 -1.52 7.36
CA ASP A 132 -5.93 -0.34 7.92
C ASP A 132 -4.90 0.72 8.32
N VAL A 133 -5.35 1.92 8.69
CA VAL A 133 -4.43 2.97 9.17
C VAL A 133 -4.17 2.75 10.66
N PHE A 134 -2.92 2.40 10.97
CA PHE A 134 -2.43 2.37 12.34
C PHE A 134 -1.98 3.75 12.80
N VAL A 135 -2.17 4.01 14.09
CA VAL A 135 -1.87 5.30 14.74
C VAL A 135 -0.46 5.84 14.46
N PRO A 136 0.63 5.03 14.47
CA PRO A 136 1.96 5.50 14.13
C PRO A 136 2.07 6.10 12.72
N GLY A 137 1.23 5.66 11.79
CA GLY A 137 1.22 6.14 10.41
C GLY A 137 0.50 7.47 10.19
N VAL A 138 -0.28 7.95 11.17
CA VAL A 138 -1.06 9.19 11.05
C VAL A 138 -0.14 10.41 11.19
N LEU A 139 -0.21 11.32 10.22
CA LEU A 139 0.61 12.52 10.15
C LEU A 139 -0.20 13.78 10.46
N ALA A 140 -1.36 13.94 9.82
CA ALA A 140 -2.24 15.10 10.02
C ALA A 140 -3.70 14.68 9.91
N THR A 141 -4.60 15.47 10.50
CA THR A 141 -6.05 15.23 10.38
C THR A 141 -6.81 16.54 10.35
N THR A 142 -8.04 16.51 9.86
CA THR A 142 -9.03 17.57 10.13
C THR A 142 -9.22 17.73 11.66
N PRO A 143 -9.41 18.95 12.18
CA PRO A 143 -9.74 19.18 13.58
C PRO A 143 -11.04 18.49 14.00
N GLY A 144 -11.14 18.11 15.28
CA GLY A 144 -12.40 17.66 15.87
C GLY A 144 -12.87 16.26 15.46
N LEU A 145 -12.05 15.45 14.78
CA LEU A 145 -12.44 14.08 14.43
C LEU A 145 -12.76 13.23 15.67
N CYS A 146 -13.88 12.54 15.59
CA CYS A 146 -14.42 11.62 16.59
C CYS A 146 -14.51 10.18 16.02
N PRO A 147 -14.55 9.16 16.90
CA PRO A 147 -14.87 7.81 16.47
C PRO A 147 -16.21 7.77 15.71
N GLY A 148 -16.24 7.05 14.59
CA GLY A 148 -17.39 6.95 13.69
C GLY A 148 -17.35 7.89 12.49
N ASP A 149 -16.55 8.96 12.53
CA ASP A 149 -16.42 9.89 11.40
C ASP A 149 -15.87 9.20 10.15
N VAL A 150 -16.44 9.55 8.99
CA VAL A 150 -15.94 9.12 7.69
C VAL A 150 -14.94 10.15 7.17
N VAL A 151 -13.78 9.69 6.73
CA VAL A 151 -12.65 10.53 6.31
C VAL A 151 -12.07 10.06 4.99
N VAL A 152 -11.57 11.01 4.20
CA VAL A 152 -10.64 10.71 3.11
C VAL A 152 -9.31 10.28 3.71
N VAL A 153 -8.74 9.18 3.24
CA VAL A 153 -7.39 8.75 3.61
C VAL A 153 -6.44 9.14 2.48
N SER A 154 -5.45 9.96 2.82
CA SER A 154 -4.47 10.49 1.85
C SER A 154 -3.04 10.22 2.28
N ILE A 155 -2.17 9.91 1.33
CA ILE A 155 -0.74 9.72 1.55
C ILE A 155 -0.02 11.04 1.35
N ALA A 156 0.73 11.50 2.35
CA ALA A 156 1.68 12.60 2.18
C ALA A 156 2.89 12.14 1.37
N LEU A 157 3.23 12.89 0.32
CA LEU A 157 4.47 12.69 -0.41
C LEU A 157 5.63 13.42 0.28
N GLU A 158 6.80 12.80 0.25
CA GLU A 158 8.03 13.39 0.75
C GLU A 158 8.48 14.52 -0.17
N ARG A 159 9.21 15.51 0.36
CA ARG A 159 9.83 16.52 -0.48
C ARG A 159 10.84 15.84 -1.43
N PRO A 160 10.93 16.25 -2.71
CA PRO A 160 11.90 15.68 -3.63
C PRO A 160 13.31 15.65 -3.04
N GLY A 161 13.94 14.48 -3.02
CA GLY A 161 15.28 14.29 -2.46
C GLY A 161 15.39 14.27 -0.92
N SER A 162 14.27 14.18 -0.20
CA SER A 162 14.24 14.14 1.27
C SER A 162 13.30 13.05 1.78
N GLU A 163 13.49 12.60 3.03
CA GLU A 163 12.51 11.77 3.75
C GLU A 163 11.47 12.61 4.53
N ARG A 164 11.54 13.95 4.41
CA ARG A 164 10.65 14.86 5.13
C ARG A 164 9.37 15.12 4.36
N TYR A 165 8.24 14.86 4.98
CA TYR A 165 6.92 15.31 4.54
C TYR A 165 6.82 16.81 4.81
N GLY A 166 6.34 17.62 3.87
CA GLY A 166 6.23 19.08 4.04
C GLY A 166 5.32 19.54 5.20
N ILE A 167 4.77 18.61 5.98
CA ILE A 167 3.90 18.79 7.14
C ILE A 167 4.46 18.00 8.34
N SER A 168 4.36 18.57 9.54
CA SER A 168 4.75 17.90 10.77
C SER A 168 3.64 16.97 11.29
N ARG A 169 4.03 15.98 12.09
CA ARG A 169 3.06 15.15 12.81
C ARG A 169 2.21 16.02 13.75
N GLY A 170 0.90 15.86 13.70
CA GLY A 170 -0.05 16.66 14.49
C GLY A 170 -0.53 17.92 13.77
N TYR A 171 -0.20 18.12 12.50
CA TYR A 171 -0.73 19.22 11.72
C TYR A 171 -2.28 19.19 11.68
N ARG A 172 -2.90 20.37 11.68
CA ARG A 172 -4.36 20.57 11.64
C ARG A 172 -4.75 21.00 10.24
N LEU A 173 -5.43 20.11 9.50
CA LEU A 173 -5.86 20.40 8.14
C LEU A 173 -6.96 21.48 8.15
N GLY A 174 -6.93 22.39 7.19
CA GLY A 174 -7.96 23.43 7.00
C GLY A 174 -8.03 24.50 8.09
N SER A 175 -7.11 24.54 9.06
CA SER A 175 -7.09 25.60 10.08
C SER A 175 -6.45 26.90 9.62
N ASP A 176 -5.63 26.86 8.57
CA ASP A 176 -5.00 28.04 7.98
C ASP A 176 -5.05 27.94 6.44
N PRO A 177 -5.83 28.81 5.76
CA PRO A 177 -5.94 28.83 4.30
C PRO A 177 -4.60 29.06 3.58
N GLY A 178 -3.68 29.83 4.17
CA GLY A 178 -2.36 30.11 3.61
C GLY A 178 -1.41 28.91 3.67
N LEU A 179 -1.51 28.09 4.73
CA LEU A 179 -0.75 26.83 4.80
C LEU A 179 -1.37 25.72 3.93
N GLU A 180 -2.68 25.75 3.66
CA GLU A 180 -3.30 24.79 2.72
C GLU A 180 -2.88 25.04 1.26
N ALA A 181 -2.73 26.31 0.86
CA ALA A 181 -2.24 26.66 -0.48
C ALA A 181 -0.78 26.22 -0.72
N SER A 182 0.00 26.07 0.36
CA SER A 182 1.39 25.57 0.34
C SER A 182 1.52 24.13 0.82
N ALA A 183 0.39 23.42 0.99
CA ALA A 183 0.40 22.05 1.49
C ALA A 183 1.14 21.12 0.51
N PRO A 184 1.95 20.18 1.02
CA PRO A 184 2.66 19.24 0.17
C PRO A 184 1.67 18.36 -0.61
N PRO A 185 2.08 17.90 -1.81
CA PRO A 185 1.23 17.05 -2.63
C PRO A 185 0.87 15.76 -1.88
N ARG A 186 -0.37 15.34 -2.07
CA ARG A 186 -0.97 14.19 -1.38
C ARG A 186 -1.80 13.35 -2.34
N VAL A 187 -1.85 12.06 -2.06
CA VAL A 187 -2.52 11.07 -2.92
C VAL A 187 -3.66 10.43 -2.16
N ARG A 188 -4.89 10.58 -2.63
CA ARG A 188 -6.07 9.97 -2.03
C ARG A 188 -6.10 8.47 -2.35
N VAL A 189 -6.23 7.63 -1.33
CA VAL A 189 -6.19 6.16 -1.47
C VAL A 189 -7.48 5.46 -1.07
N GLY A 190 -8.42 6.18 -0.48
CA GLY A 190 -9.73 5.65 -0.16
C GLY A 190 -10.48 6.45 0.91
N LEU A 191 -11.55 5.84 1.41
CA LEU A 191 -12.30 6.31 2.56
C LEU A 191 -12.06 5.40 3.75
N GLY A 192 -12.01 5.99 4.93
CA GLY A 192 -11.93 5.28 6.19
C GLY A 192 -12.95 5.78 7.19
N ARG A 193 -13.22 4.95 8.20
CA ARG A 193 -13.99 5.29 9.38
C ARG A 193 -13.04 5.39 10.57
N CYS A 194 -13.07 6.53 11.26
CA CYS A 194 -12.29 6.75 12.46
C CYS A 194 -12.72 5.77 13.56
N LEU A 195 -11.76 5.04 14.13
CA LEU A 195 -11.96 4.23 15.34
C LEU A 195 -11.55 4.98 16.60
N LEU A 196 -10.68 5.99 16.45
CA LEU A 196 -10.16 6.82 17.52
C LEU A 196 -10.48 8.30 17.25
N SER A 197 -10.51 9.10 18.31
CA SER A 197 -10.56 10.55 18.18
C SER A 197 -9.21 11.09 17.66
N ARG A 198 -9.19 12.33 17.15
CA ARG A 198 -7.93 13.00 16.81
C ARG A 198 -6.94 12.99 18.00
N ALA A 199 -7.41 13.34 19.19
CA ALA A 199 -6.56 13.40 20.38
C ALA A 199 -5.91 12.04 20.65
N ASP A 200 -6.67 10.96 20.50
CA ASP A 200 -6.18 9.60 20.71
C ASP A 200 -5.21 9.15 19.62
N MET A 201 -5.46 9.50 18.35
CA MET A 201 -4.55 9.22 17.23
C MET A 201 -3.17 9.91 17.38
N PHE A 202 -3.07 10.98 18.17
CA PHE A 202 -1.78 11.63 18.42
C PHE A 202 -1.19 11.34 19.80
N ARG A 203 -1.93 10.65 20.68
CA ARG A 203 -1.47 10.23 22.01
C ARG A 203 -1.04 8.76 22.06
N HIS A 204 -1.72 7.88 21.35
CA HIS A 204 -1.44 6.44 21.39
C HIS A 204 -0.19 6.09 20.58
N GLU A 205 0.54 5.07 21.02
CA GLU A 205 1.72 4.53 20.31
C GLU A 205 1.37 3.37 19.38
N ARG A 206 0.20 2.76 19.56
CA ARG A 206 -0.24 1.56 18.81
C ARG A 206 -1.76 1.53 18.67
N GLY A 207 -2.23 0.66 17.78
CA GLY A 207 -3.65 0.45 17.51
C GLY A 207 -4.09 1.01 16.16
N VAL A 208 -5.28 0.60 15.74
CA VAL A 208 -5.90 1.05 14.49
C VAL A 208 -6.61 2.38 14.75
N GLY A 209 -6.22 3.42 14.03
CA GLY A 209 -6.85 4.75 14.11
C GLY A 209 -8.01 4.90 13.14
N VAL A 210 -7.87 4.35 11.92
CA VAL A 210 -8.90 4.43 10.87
C VAL A 210 -9.01 3.08 10.18
N ALA A 211 -10.22 2.50 10.18
CA ALA A 211 -10.54 1.30 9.41
C ALA A 211 -10.99 1.71 7.99
N LEU A 212 -10.40 1.13 6.96
CA LEU A 212 -10.74 1.50 5.58
C LEU A 212 -12.08 0.88 5.18
N VAL A 213 -12.98 1.70 4.65
CA VAL A 213 -14.33 1.31 4.21
C VAL A 213 -14.49 1.31 2.69
N ALA A 214 -13.69 2.11 1.98
CA ALA A 214 -13.58 2.07 0.52
C ALA A 214 -12.12 2.28 0.12
N ARG A 215 -11.66 1.56 -0.91
CA ARG A 215 -10.25 1.59 -1.34
C ARG A 215 -10.17 1.77 -2.84
N VAL A 216 -9.20 2.57 -3.30
CA VAL A 216 -8.84 2.67 -4.72
C VAL A 216 -8.30 1.33 -5.22
N TYR A 217 -7.43 0.68 -4.45
CA TYR A 217 -6.96 -0.67 -4.74
C TYR A 217 -7.47 -1.64 -3.67
N ARG A 218 -8.11 -2.72 -4.13
CA ARG A 218 -8.61 -3.81 -3.29
C ARG A 218 -7.70 -5.02 -3.50
N PRO A 219 -6.59 -5.14 -2.77
CA PRO A 219 -5.75 -6.32 -2.85
C PRO A 219 -6.54 -7.56 -2.44
N GLY A 220 -6.09 -8.73 -2.90
CA GLY A 220 -6.73 -10.00 -2.58
C GLY A 220 -6.88 -10.18 -1.07
N ALA A 221 -8.04 -10.70 -0.66
CA ALA A 221 -8.58 -10.68 0.70
C ALA A 221 -7.52 -10.95 1.80
N PRO A 222 -7.56 -10.18 2.90
CA PRO A 222 -6.51 -10.17 3.92
C PRO A 222 -6.59 -11.36 4.88
N ALA A 223 -5.51 -11.50 5.67
CA ALA A 223 -5.18 -12.54 6.63
C ALA A 223 -6.20 -12.85 7.76
N CYS A 224 -7.39 -12.22 7.81
CA CYS A 224 -8.35 -12.51 8.88
C CYS A 224 -8.86 -13.96 8.87
N ALA A 225 -8.93 -14.56 7.69
CA ALA A 225 -9.24 -15.98 7.53
C ALA A 225 -8.01 -16.88 7.72
N VAL A 226 -6.79 -16.34 7.77
CA VAL A 226 -5.57 -17.15 7.90
C VAL A 226 -5.28 -17.38 9.38
N PRO A 227 -5.29 -18.64 9.87
CA PRO A 227 -4.94 -18.91 11.26
C PRO A 227 -3.51 -18.45 11.59
N PRO A 228 -3.26 -17.93 12.79
CA PRO A 228 -1.93 -17.45 13.16
C PRO A 228 -0.85 -18.54 12.99
N GLY A 229 0.22 -18.20 12.26
CA GLY A 229 1.38 -19.07 12.06
C GLY A 229 1.23 -20.15 10.97
N THR A 230 0.07 -20.27 10.31
CA THR A 230 -0.12 -21.23 9.20
C THR A 230 0.33 -20.69 7.85
N ALA A 231 0.45 -19.38 7.71
CA ALA A 231 1.03 -18.74 6.53
C ALA A 231 1.63 -17.37 6.86
N MET A 232 2.41 -16.85 5.92
CA MET A 232 3.05 -15.53 6.00
C MET A 232 2.83 -14.76 4.69
N LEU A 233 2.59 -13.46 4.78
CA LEU A 233 2.63 -12.57 3.62
C LEU A 233 4.06 -12.51 3.10
N GLN A 234 4.27 -12.97 1.87
CA GLN A 234 5.59 -12.93 1.25
C GLN A 234 5.45 -12.85 -0.26
N ASN A 235 6.21 -11.94 -0.87
CA ASN A 235 6.14 -11.62 -2.28
C ASN A 235 6.56 -12.86 -3.10
N LEU A 236 5.87 -13.14 -4.21
CA LEU A 236 6.17 -14.31 -5.06
C LEU A 236 7.65 -14.41 -5.47
N PRO A 237 8.36 -13.33 -5.90
CA PRO A 237 9.78 -13.42 -6.21
C PRO A 237 10.66 -13.87 -5.04
N SER A 238 10.27 -13.55 -3.80
CA SER A 238 10.99 -14.00 -2.60
C SER A 238 10.81 -15.49 -2.34
N LEU A 239 9.63 -16.06 -2.64
CA LEU A 239 9.43 -17.51 -2.60
C LEU A 239 10.21 -18.19 -3.71
N VAL A 240 10.23 -17.62 -4.92
CA VAL A 240 11.01 -18.13 -6.04
C VAL A 240 12.50 -18.19 -5.67
N ALA A 241 13.04 -17.20 -4.97
CA ALA A 241 14.43 -17.23 -4.52
C ALA A 241 14.75 -18.41 -3.60
N ALA A 242 13.85 -18.70 -2.64
CA ALA A 242 14.01 -19.86 -1.76
C ALA A 242 13.83 -21.19 -2.49
N ALA A 243 12.86 -21.27 -3.42
CA ALA A 243 12.64 -22.45 -4.24
C ALA A 243 13.82 -22.72 -5.19
N ALA A 244 14.44 -21.68 -5.73
CA ALA A 244 15.63 -21.80 -6.59
C ALA A 244 16.88 -22.26 -5.82
N LEU A 245 16.95 -22.00 -4.52
CA LEU A 245 18.03 -22.51 -3.66
C LEU A 245 17.89 -24.02 -3.39
N ASP A 246 16.66 -24.53 -3.39
CA ASP A 246 16.29 -25.95 -3.24
C ASP A 246 17.06 -26.70 -2.12
N PRO A 247 16.98 -26.24 -0.85
CA PRO A 247 17.70 -26.87 0.24
C PRO A 247 17.11 -28.25 0.58
N ALA A 248 17.94 -29.29 0.58
CA ALA A 248 17.55 -30.64 0.98
C ALA A 248 17.61 -30.83 2.51
N PRO A 249 16.87 -31.80 3.09
CA PRO A 249 17.04 -32.19 4.48
C PRO A 249 18.49 -32.56 4.78
N GLY A 250 19.07 -31.94 5.81
CA GLY A 250 20.49 -32.10 6.18
C GLY A 250 21.45 -31.10 5.53
N SER A 251 20.98 -30.26 4.61
CA SER A 251 21.79 -29.17 4.04
C SER A 251 22.23 -28.17 5.12
N ARG A 252 23.46 -27.66 4.98
CA ARG A 252 23.97 -26.53 5.75
C ARG A 252 23.75 -25.26 4.94
N VAL A 253 22.77 -24.45 5.33
CA VAL A 253 22.39 -23.22 4.64
C VAL A 253 22.78 -22.01 5.49
N LEU A 254 23.35 -20.99 4.85
CA LEU A 254 23.65 -19.70 5.46
C LEU A 254 22.93 -18.61 4.68
N ASP A 255 22.00 -17.93 5.35
CA ASP A 255 21.46 -16.65 4.88
C ASP A 255 22.20 -15.52 5.61
N MET A 256 23.01 -14.78 4.86
CA MET A 256 23.83 -13.70 5.40
C MET A 256 23.01 -12.44 5.74
N CYS A 257 21.76 -12.35 5.27
CA CYS A 257 20.91 -11.15 5.35
C CYS A 257 19.44 -11.50 5.68
N ALA A 258 19.21 -12.27 6.75
CA ALA A 258 17.90 -12.89 7.07
C ALA A 258 16.91 -12.03 7.88
N ALA A 259 17.16 -10.72 8.03
CA ALA A 259 16.38 -9.83 8.91
C ALA A 259 15.03 -9.40 8.33
#